data_AF-A0A949TBV3-F1
#
_entry.id   AF-A0A949TBV3-F1
#
_cell.length_a   1.000
_cell.length_b   1.000
_cell.length_c   1.000
_cell.angle_alpha   90.00
_cell.angle_beta   90.00
_cell.angle_gamma   90.00
#
_symmetry.space_group_name_H-M   'P 1'
#
loop_
_entity.id
_entity.type
_entity.pdbx_description
1 polymer ?
#
loop_
_entity_poly.entity_id
_entity_poly.type
_entity_poly.pdbx_seq_one_letter_code
_entity_poly.pdbx_strand_id
1 'polypeptide(L)' 'MDQEEFLRRYNEGERDFSGIELRDIDLNDGSFYEIKLHKAKLINVNLSKTRLWEADLSEADLSGSNLFEADL' A
#
# COMPACT_ATOMS: atom_id res chain seq x y z
N MET A 1 7.73 -2.45 -8.28
CA MET A 1 7.12 -3.79 -8.10
C MET A 1 5.73 -3.73 -8.67
N ASP A 2 5.25 -4.79 -9.33
CA ASP A 2 3.88 -4.82 -9.86
C ASP A 2 2.87 -5.29 -8.80
N GLN A 3 1.59 -5.20 -9.14
CA GLN A 3 0.48 -5.55 -8.26
C GLN A 3 0.46 -7.04 -7.89
N GLU A 4 0.74 -7.93 -8.85
CA GLU A 4 0.69 -9.37 -8.64
C GLU A 4 1.76 -9.80 -7.62
N GLU A 5 2.98 -9.32 -7.79
CA GLU A 5 4.09 -9.63 -6.89
C GLU A 5 3.87 -9.04 -5.49
N PHE A 6 3.34 -7.82 -5.39
CA PHE A 6 2.98 -7.22 -4.11
C PHE A 6 1.97 -8.08 -3.34
N LEU A 7 0.87 -8.45 -4.00
CA LEU A 7 -0.19 -9.26 -3.38
C LEU A 7 0.30 -10.66 -3.03
N ARG A 8 1.12 -11.29 -3.88
CA ARG A 8 1.72 -12.59 -3.60
C ARG A 8 2.55 -12.56 -2.31
N ARG A 9 3.48 -11.60 -2.19
CA ARG A 9 4.32 -11.43 -1.00
C ARG A 9 3.51 -11.15 0.26
N TYR A 10 2.52 -10.26 0.17
CA TYR A 10 1.64 -9.96 1.30
C TYR A 10 0.84 -11.20 1.76
N ASN A 11 0.33 -11.98 0.81
CA ASN A 11 -0.40 -13.22 1.09
C ASN A 11 0.50 -14.34 1.65
N GLU A 12 1.80 -14.31 1.35
CA GLU A 12 2.81 -15.20 1.94
C GLU A 12 3.19 -14.80 3.38
N GLY A 13 2.61 -13.73 3.91
CA GLY A 13 2.82 -13.27 5.28
C GLY A 13 3.87 -12.19 5.44
N GLU A 14 4.43 -11.69 4.33
CA GLU A 14 5.32 -10.55 4.39
C GLU A 14 4.54 -9.29 4.82
N ARG A 15 5.14 -8.51 5.71
CA ARG A 15 4.56 -7.25 6.22
C ARG A 15 5.49 -6.07 6.06
N ASP A 16 6.78 -6.30 5.80
CA ASP A 16 7.75 -5.23 5.62
C ASP A 16 7.92 -4.89 4.15
N PHE A 17 7.31 -3.77 3.76
CA PHE A 17 7.38 -3.17 2.44
C PHE A 17 7.99 -1.77 2.54
N SER A 18 8.86 -1.53 3.53
CA SER A 18 9.51 -0.24 3.70
C SER A 18 10.36 0.11 2.48
N GLY A 19 10.23 1.34 1.98
CA GLY A 19 11.03 1.85 0.86
C GLY A 19 10.73 1.26 -0.53
N ILE A 20 9.68 0.43 -0.68
CA ILE A 20 9.29 -0.09 -2.00
C ILE A 20 8.80 1.03 -2.92
N GLU A 21 8.79 0.77 -4.23
CA GLU A 21 8.12 1.64 -5.21
C GLU A 21 7.00 0.86 -5.92
N LEU A 22 5.77 1.35 -5.72
CA LEU A 22 4.54 1.01 -6.44
C LEU A 22 4.08 2.22 -7.24
N ARG A 23 3.81 2.01 -8.53
CA ARG A 23 3.39 3.06 -9.47
C ARG A 23 2.23 2.57 -10.31
N ASP A 24 1.19 3.38 -10.40
CA ASP A 24 0.09 3.19 -11.34
C ASP A 24 -0.59 1.81 -11.21
N ILE A 25 -0.77 1.31 -9.97
CA ILE A 25 -1.43 0.03 -9.68
C ILE A 25 -2.76 0.22 -8.93
N ASP A 26 -3.60 -0.82 -8.97
CA ASP A 26 -4.89 -0.82 -8.27
C ASP A 26 -4.86 -1.75 -7.05
N LEU A 27 -5.05 -1.18 -5.86
CA LEU A 27 -5.14 -1.89 -4.59
C LEU A 27 -6.50 -1.67 -3.91
N ASN A 28 -7.52 -1.18 -4.64
CA ASN A 28 -8.82 -0.84 -4.08
C ASN A 28 -9.47 -1.98 -3.30
N ASP A 29 -10.23 -1.62 -2.26
CA ASP A 29 -10.94 -2.56 -1.38
C ASP A 29 -10.02 -3.58 -0.66
N GLY A 30 -8.69 -3.43 -0.77
CA GLY A 30 -7.69 -4.29 -0.13
C GLY A 30 -7.63 -4.13 1.39
N SER A 31 -7.15 -5.17 2.08
CA SER A 31 -6.97 -5.16 3.54
C SER A 31 -5.52 -5.46 3.89
N PHE A 32 -4.76 -4.42 4.26
CA PHE A 32 -3.33 -4.44 4.51
C PHE A 32 -3.02 -4.11 5.99
N TYR A 33 -3.48 -4.97 6.89
CA TYR A 33 -3.33 -4.81 8.34
C TYR A 33 -1.87 -4.91 8.79
N GLU A 34 -1.42 -4.01 9.67
CA GLU A 34 -0.05 -3.95 10.20
C GLU A 34 1.06 -3.86 9.13
N ILE A 35 0.73 -3.44 7.90
CA ILE A 35 1.72 -3.34 6.83
C ILE A 35 2.71 -2.20 7.11
N LYS A 36 4.00 -2.45 6.96
CA LYS A 36 5.03 -1.41 7.04
C LYS A 36 5.33 -0.89 5.65
N LEU A 37 5.00 0.38 5.42
CA LEU A 37 5.21 1.13 4.19
C LEU A 37 6.06 2.38 4.46
N HIS A 38 6.87 2.37 5.52
CA HIS A 38 7.76 3.48 5.86
C HIS A 38 8.65 3.83 4.67
N LYS A 39 8.66 5.11 4.26
CA LYS A 39 9.39 5.62 3.07
C LYS A 39 9.00 4.96 1.74
N ALA A 40 7.90 4.21 1.67
CA ALA A 40 7.44 3.64 0.41
C ALA A 40 6.98 4.74 -0.55
N LYS A 41 7.20 4.55 -1.84
CA LYS A 41 6.64 5.39 -2.90
C LYS A 41 5.42 4.69 -3.47
N LEU A 42 4.27 5.28 -3.22
CA LEU A 42 2.95 4.83 -3.64
C LEU A 42 2.40 5.91 -4.58
N ILE A 43 2.88 5.93 -5.82
CA ILE A 43 2.60 7.00 -6.77
C ILE A 43 1.48 6.58 -7.71
N ASN A 44 0.41 7.39 -7.81
CA ASN A 44 -0.79 7.06 -8.59
C ASN A 44 -1.38 5.68 -8.25
N VAL A 45 -1.30 5.25 -7.00
CA VAL A 45 -1.87 3.98 -6.53
C VAL A 45 -3.32 4.20 -6.17
N ASN A 46 -4.22 3.34 -6.64
CA ASN A 46 -5.59 3.36 -6.17
C ASN A 46 -5.71 2.59 -4.85
N LEU A 47 -5.79 3.32 -3.74
CA LEU A 47 -6.01 2.81 -2.38
C LEU A 47 -7.46 3.07 -1.93
N SER A 48 -8.40 3.28 -2.86
CA SER A 48 -9.78 3.58 -2.46
C SER A 48 -10.37 2.42 -1.66
N LYS A 49 -11.05 2.72 -0.56
CA LYS A 49 -11.68 1.73 0.34
C LYS A 49 -10.73 0.71 0.97
N THR A 50 -9.42 0.93 0.89
CA THR A 50 -8.47 0.03 1.54
C THR A 50 -8.53 0.17 3.05
N ARG A 51 -8.39 -0.96 3.76
CA ARG A 51 -8.18 -0.99 5.21
C ARG A 51 -6.70 -1.10 5.50
N LEU A 52 -6.15 -0.08 6.13
CA LEU A 52 -4.75 0.11 6.47
C LEU A 52 -4.58 0.24 7.99
N TRP A 53 -5.47 -0.35 8.78
CA TRP A 53 -5.36 -0.34 10.25
C TRP A 53 -3.98 -0.82 10.71
N GLU A 54 -3.39 -0.04 11.61
CA GLU A 54 -2.03 -0.25 12.15
C GLU A 54 -0.92 -0.22 11.09
N ALA A 55 -1.18 0.28 9.87
CA ALA A 55 -0.14 0.45 8.87
C ALA A 55 0.84 1.57 9.25
N ASP A 56 2.12 1.35 8.98
CA ASP A 56 3.13 2.38 9.08
C ASP A 56 3.37 3.03 7.72
N LEU A 57 2.73 4.18 7.48
CA LEU A 57 2.93 5.00 6.27
C LEU A 57 3.88 6.19 6.53
N SER A 58 4.67 6.15 7.60
CA SER A 58 5.56 7.26 7.96
C SER A 58 6.54 7.55 6.82
N GLU A 59 6.60 8.81 6.38
CA GLU A 59 7.44 9.25 5.24
C GLU A 59 7.09 8.61 3.89
N ALA A 60 5.94 7.93 3.75
CA ALA A 60 5.50 7.42 2.47
C ALA A 60 5.13 8.55 1.50
N ASP A 61 5.52 8.42 0.24
CA ASP A 61 5.09 9.32 -0.84
C ASP A 61 3.83 8.78 -1.49
N LEU A 62 2.69 9.41 -1.20
CA LEU A 62 1.36 9.06 -1.73
C LEU A 62 0.96 9.93 -2.93
N SER A 63 1.91 10.57 -3.61
CA SER A 63 1.61 11.52 -4.69
C SER A 63 0.71 10.92 -5.78
N GLY A 64 -0.45 11.54 -6.00
CA GLY A 64 -1.42 11.10 -7.00
C GLY A 64 -2.23 9.85 -6.61
N SER A 65 -1.99 9.27 -5.44
CA SER A 65 -2.76 8.11 -4.97
C SER A 65 -4.18 8.47 -4.57
N ASN A 66 -5.12 7.58 -4.88
CA ASN A 66 -6.52 7.74 -4.52
C ASN A 66 -6.78 7.08 -3.16
N LEU A 67 -7.10 7.87 -2.13
CA LEU A 67 -7.41 7.40 -0.78
C LEU A 67 -8.91 7.54 -0.44
N PHE A 68 -9.78 7.65 -1.44
CA PHE A 68 -11.22 7.81 -1.21
C PHE A 68 -11.76 6.64 -0.38
N GLU A 69 -12.37 6.95 0.77
CA GLU A 69 -12.88 5.96 1.74
C GLU A 69 -11.82 4.97 2.28
N ALA A 70 -10.52 5.27 2.14
CA ALA A 70 -9.48 4.50 2.82
C ALA A 70 -9.60 4.65 4.35
N ASP A 71 -9.39 3.56 5.06
CA ASP A 71 -9.42 3.48 6.52
C ASP A 71 -7.97 3.35 7.02
N LEU A 72 -7.39 4.47 7.47
CA LEU A 72 -5.97 4.66 7.84
C LEU A 72 -5.78 4.69 9.35
#